data_AF-A0A9P7JG56-F1
#
_entry.id   AF-A0A9P7JG56-F1
#
_cell.length_a   1.000
_cell.length_b   1.000
_cell.length_c   1.000
_cell.angle_alpha   90.00
_cell.angle_beta   90.00
_cell.angle_gamma   90.00
#
_symmetry.space_group_name_H-M   'P 1'
#
loop_
_entity.id
_entity.type
_entity.pdbx_description
1 polymer ?
#
loop_
_entity_poly.entity_id
_entity_poly.type
_entity_poly.pdbx_seq_one_letter_code
_entity_poly.pdbx_strand_id
1 'polypeptide(L)'
;MLIDVSVSLSNAFNPRFPSCVAKLGHDELVLIELQGTLDIRCDEDTTRDGQFVGKLNLKDANKPTLTIGHHLLEGKVVTLPKPLGVMHRKESSKRHDYPGDGDSSRSIENTWNPGVSWDIVAVVTKKIVFSKRPMPIVNLGGSAQSGKV
;
A
#
# COMPACT_ATOMS: atom_id res chain seq x y z
N MET A 1 28.95 1.00 -4.14
CA MET A 1 27.89 -0.02 -4.19
C MET A 1 26.95 0.35 -5.32
N LEU A 2 26.87 -0.47 -6.36
CA LEU A 2 25.93 -0.29 -7.48
C LEU A 2 24.69 -1.12 -7.15
N ILE A 3 23.50 -0.54 -7.34
CA ILE A 3 22.21 -1.20 -7.10
C ILE A 3 21.52 -1.31 -8.46
N ASP A 4 21.12 -2.53 -8.83
CA ASP A 4 20.40 -2.76 -10.07
C ASP A 4 18.94 -2.34 -9.91
N VAL A 5 18.53 -1.35 -10.72
CA VAL A 5 17.16 -0.85 -10.80
C VAL A 5 16.61 -1.15 -12.19
N SER A 6 15.57 -1.97 -12.26
CA SER A 6 14.91 -2.29 -13.52
C SER A 6 13.65 -1.43 -13.71
N VAL A 7 13.45 -0.97 -14.95
CA VAL A 7 12.24 -0.23 -15.36
C VAL A 7 11.59 -1.00 -16.50
N SER A 8 10.38 -1.52 -16.27
CA SER A 8 9.59 -2.16 -17.32
C SER A 8 9.06 -1.10 -18.28
N LEU A 9 9.68 -0.96 -19.45
CA LEU A 9 9.35 0.02 -20.50
C LEU A 9 8.11 -0.32 -21.34
N SER A 10 7.27 -1.28 -20.92
CA SER A 10 6.04 -1.54 -21.65
C SER A 10 5.08 -0.36 -21.48
N ASN A 11 4.57 0.16 -22.60
CA ASN A 11 3.57 1.24 -22.69
C ASN A 11 2.25 0.98 -21.92
N ALA A 12 2.17 -0.15 -21.22
CA ALA A 12 1.23 -0.45 -20.17
C ALA A 12 2.04 -0.66 -18.87
N PHE A 13 2.19 0.36 -18.04
CA PHE A 13 2.47 0.21 -16.62
C PHE A 13 1.24 -0.45 -15.97
N ASN A 14 1.00 -1.72 -16.29
CA ASN A 14 0.02 -2.56 -15.62
C ASN A 14 0.75 -3.70 -14.92
N PRO A 15 1.62 -3.41 -13.93
CA PRO A 15 2.02 -4.46 -13.02
C PRO A 15 0.71 -4.99 -12.42
N ARG A 16 0.47 -6.30 -12.49
CA ARG A 16 -0.57 -6.90 -11.66
C ARG A 16 -0.12 -6.69 -10.23
N PHE A 17 -0.54 -5.57 -9.64
CA PHE A 17 -0.25 -5.29 -8.24
C PHE A 17 -0.71 -6.48 -7.42
N PRO A 18 0.02 -6.86 -6.36
CA PRO A 18 -0.44 -7.84 -5.42
C PRO A 18 -1.88 -7.52 -5.01
N SER A 19 -2.72 -8.54 -4.80
CA SER A 19 -4.14 -8.37 -4.48
C SER A 19 -4.40 -7.55 -3.21
N CYS A 20 -3.39 -7.37 -2.36
CA CYS A 20 -3.45 -6.54 -1.15
C CYS A 20 -3.31 -5.03 -1.42
N VAL A 21 -2.93 -4.62 -2.63
CA VAL A 21 -2.75 -3.21 -2.97
C VAL A 21 -4.04 -2.64 -3.56
N ALA A 22 -4.61 -1.65 -2.89
CA ALA A 22 -5.80 -0.96 -3.36
C ALA A 22 -5.52 -0.23 -4.68
N LYS A 23 -6.27 -0.61 -5.72
CA LYS A 23 -6.24 0.05 -7.03
C LYS A 23 -7.40 1.03 -7.13
N LEU A 24 -7.15 2.22 -7.66
CA LEU A 24 -8.21 3.17 -7.98
C LEU A 24 -8.48 3.18 -9.49
N GLY A 25 -9.70 2.81 -9.90
CA GLY A 25 -10.12 2.88 -11.30
C GLY A 25 -9.23 2.08 -12.25
N HIS A 26 -8.55 2.78 -13.17
CA HIS A 26 -7.72 2.22 -14.25
C HIS A 26 -6.33 1.74 -13.77
N ASP A 27 -6.27 0.88 -12.75
CA ASP A 27 -5.03 0.32 -12.23
C ASP A 27 -4.03 1.36 -11.67
N GLU A 28 -4.47 2.56 -11.25
CA GLU A 28 -3.58 3.56 -10.66
C GLU A 28 -3.30 3.27 -9.18
N LEU A 29 -2.01 3.26 -8.82
CA LEU A 29 -1.56 3.23 -7.43
C LEU A 29 -1.74 4.60 -6.80
N VAL A 30 -2.45 4.66 -5.67
CA VAL A 30 -2.71 5.91 -4.95
C VAL A 30 -2.09 5.88 -3.55
N LEU A 31 -1.45 6.98 -3.17
CA LEU A 31 -0.98 7.18 -1.80
C LEU A 31 -2.13 7.72 -0.92
N ILE A 32 -2.45 6.99 0.15
CA ILE A 32 -3.33 7.46 1.22
C ILE A 32 -2.47 7.94 2.38
N GLU A 33 -2.66 9.18 2.79
CA GLU A 33 -1.92 9.80 3.90
C GLU A 33 -2.88 10.16 5.03
N LEU A 34 -2.60 9.64 6.23
CA LEU A 34 -3.38 9.88 7.45
C LEU A 34 -2.51 10.68 8.43
N GLN A 35 -3.07 11.75 9.01
CA GLN A 35 -2.40 12.44 10.11
C GLN A 35 -2.72 11.74 11.43
N GLY A 36 -1.81 10.89 11.90
CA GLY A 36 -1.92 10.15 13.14
C GLY A 36 -1.42 8.72 13.00
N THR A 37 -1.79 7.87 13.97
CA THR A 37 -1.52 6.43 13.94
C THR A 37 -2.80 5.66 13.60
N LEU A 38 -2.65 4.58 12.84
CA LEU A 38 -3.74 3.67 12.51
C LEU A 38 -3.60 2.41 13.37
N ASP A 39 -4.46 2.29 14.37
CA ASP A 39 -4.47 1.15 15.28
C ASP A 39 -5.43 0.06 14.75
N ILE A 40 -4.84 -0.99 14.20
CA ILE A 40 -5.57 -2.16 13.70
C ILE A 40 -5.38 -3.29 14.71
N ARG A 41 -6.47 -3.85 15.21
CA ARG A 41 -6.42 -5.04 16.06
C ARG A 41 -6.17 -6.25 15.16
N CYS A 42 -5.03 -6.90 15.36
CA CYS A 42 -4.71 -8.18 14.72
C CYS A 42 -4.54 -9.20 15.85
N ASP A 43 -5.14 -10.38 15.70
CA ASP A 43 -4.81 -11.51 16.58
C ASP A 43 -3.41 -12.00 16.22
N GLU A 44 -2.68 -12.56 17.18
CA GLU A 44 -1.25 -12.91 17.05
C GLU A 44 -0.94 -13.84 15.86
N ASP A 45 -1.93 -14.61 15.41
CA ASP A 45 -1.82 -15.56 14.29
C ASP A 45 -2.33 -15.01 12.93
N THR A 46 -2.88 -13.80 12.90
CA THR A 46 -3.42 -13.19 11.66
C THR A 46 -2.47 -12.18 11.04
N THR A 47 -2.05 -12.44 9.81
CA THR A 47 -1.36 -11.46 8.96
C THR A 47 -2.26 -10.24 8.74
N ARG A 48 -1.69 -9.02 8.78
CA ARG A 48 -2.39 -7.77 8.45
C ARG A 48 -2.94 -7.74 7.01
N ASP A 49 -2.45 -8.64 6.17
CA ASP A 49 -2.82 -8.72 4.76
C ASP A 49 -4.28 -9.11 4.58
N GLY A 50 -4.98 -8.34 3.75
CA GLY A 50 -6.41 -8.56 3.46
C GLY A 50 -7.36 -8.15 4.57
N GLN A 51 -6.88 -7.63 5.70
CA GLN A 51 -7.76 -7.18 6.78
C GLN A 51 -8.55 -5.94 6.37
N PHE A 52 -9.86 -5.97 6.63
CA PHE A 52 -10.72 -4.82 6.41
C PHE A 52 -10.41 -3.72 7.44
N VAL A 53 -9.92 -2.58 6.95
CA VAL A 53 -9.61 -1.39 7.78
C VAL A 53 -10.75 -0.39 7.79
N GLY A 54 -11.40 -0.18 6.64
CA GLY A 54 -12.38 0.88 6.49
C GLY A 54 -12.89 1.05 5.06
N LYS A 55 -13.75 2.04 4.87
CA LYS A 55 -14.41 2.34 3.60
C LYS A 55 -13.96 3.70 3.07
N LEU A 56 -13.27 3.69 1.93
CA LEU A 56 -12.94 4.90 1.18
C LEU A 56 -14.07 5.23 0.20
N ASN A 57 -14.54 6.47 0.21
CA ASN A 57 -15.55 6.99 -0.69
C ASN A 57 -14.98 8.13 -1.53
N LEU A 58 -15.06 7.97 -2.85
CA LEU A 58 -14.50 8.87 -3.86
C LEU A 58 -15.57 9.36 -4.84
N LYS A 59 -16.86 9.29 -4.48
CA LYS A 59 -17.96 9.75 -5.34
C LYS A 59 -17.82 11.23 -5.70
N ASP A 60 -17.39 12.04 -4.75
CA ASP A 60 -16.95 13.41 -4.98
C ASP A 60 -15.41 13.45 -4.90
N ALA A 61 -14.76 13.61 -6.04
CA ALA A 61 -13.30 13.66 -6.13
C ALA A 61 -12.69 14.84 -5.34
N ASN A 62 -13.46 15.92 -5.10
CA ASN A 62 -13.01 17.07 -4.34
C ASN A 62 -13.17 16.88 -2.83
N LYS A 63 -14.00 15.93 -2.39
CA LYS A 63 -14.30 15.63 -0.99
C LYS A 63 -14.26 14.12 -0.72
N PRO A 64 -13.09 13.49 -0.85
CA PRO A 64 -12.94 12.09 -0.48
C PRO A 64 -13.19 11.91 1.02
N THR A 65 -13.91 10.85 1.39
CA THR A 65 -14.15 10.51 2.79
C THR A 65 -13.69 9.10 3.09
N LEU A 66 -13.13 8.89 4.28
CA LEU A 66 -12.67 7.59 4.77
C LEU A 66 -13.36 7.28 6.09
N THR A 67 -14.06 6.16 6.15
CA THR A 67 -14.69 5.66 7.37
C THR A 67 -13.88 4.52 7.95
N ILE A 68 -13.38 4.67 9.18
CA ILE A 68 -12.65 3.64 9.94
C ILE A 68 -13.36 3.47 11.28
N GLY A 69 -13.96 2.31 11.53
CA GLY A 69 -14.82 2.10 12.70
C GLY A 69 -15.91 3.17 12.81
N HIS A 70 -15.95 3.90 13.93
CA HIS A 70 -16.91 5.00 14.18
C HIS A 70 -16.37 6.39 13.77
N HIS A 71 -15.24 6.44 13.08
CA HIS A 71 -14.60 7.67 12.67
C HIS A 71 -14.85 7.96 11.18
N LEU A 72 -15.25 9.20 10.90
CA LEU A 72 -15.30 9.78 9.58
C LEU A 72 -14.14 10.76 9.42
N LEU A 73 -13.30 10.51 8.42
CA LEU A 73 -12.23 11.41 8.03
C LEU A 73 -12.59 12.06 6.70
N GLU A 74 -12.55 13.39 6.68
CA GLU A 74 -12.62 14.16 5.45
C GLU A 74 -11.22 14.40 4.91
N GLY A 75 -11.03 14.08 3.64
CA GLY A 75 -9.76 14.26 2.95
C GLY A 75 -9.85 15.23 1.79
N LYS A 76 -8.74 15.33 1.07
CA LYS A 76 -8.62 16.03 -0.21
C LYS A 76 -7.60 15.32 -1.11
N VAL A 77 -7.82 15.39 -2.42
CA VAL A 77 -6.83 14.94 -3.40
C VAL A 77 -5.81 16.07 -3.62
N VAL A 78 -4.53 15.75 -3.57
CA VAL A 78 -3.43 16.71 -3.72
C VAL A 78 -2.42 16.17 -4.73
N THR A 79 -2.03 17.01 -5.69
CA THR A 79 -0.90 16.73 -6.59
C THR A 79 0.40 16.89 -5.82
N LEU A 80 1.26 15.88 -5.91
CA LEU A 80 2.58 15.91 -5.29
C LEU A 80 3.50 16.84 -6.09
N PRO A 81 4.16 17.83 -5.45
CA PRO A 81 5.12 18.70 -6.15
C PRO A 81 6.33 17.92 -6.66
N LYS A 82 6.66 16.81 -5.99
CA LYS A 82 7.67 15.84 -6.41
C LYS A 82 7.02 14.45 -6.48
N PRO A 83 6.86 13.86 -7.67
CA PRO A 83 6.35 12.50 -7.81
C PRO A 83 7.20 11.48 -7.04
N LEU A 84 6.57 10.41 -6.57
CA LEU A 84 7.21 9.34 -5.83
C LEU A 84 7.28 8.07 -6.68
N GLY A 85 8.48 7.48 -6.79
CA GLY A 85 8.65 6.15 -7.36
C GLY A 85 8.37 5.09 -6.29
N VAL A 86 7.50 4.15 -6.59
CA VAL A 86 7.27 2.96 -5.76
C VAL A 86 8.14 1.84 -6.28
N MET A 87 9.02 1.36 -5.42
CA MET A 87 10.00 0.34 -5.76
C MET A 87 9.76 -0.91 -4.93
N HIS A 88 9.86 -2.07 -5.56
CA HIS A 88 9.77 -3.36 -4.90
C HIS A 88 11.15 -4.00 -4.85
N ARG A 89 11.59 -4.39 -3.65
CA ARG A 89 12.86 -5.09 -3.46
C ARG A 89 12.68 -6.56 -3.83
N LYS A 90 13.51 -7.06 -4.73
CA LYS A 90 13.63 -8.48 -5.00
C LYS A 90 14.63 -9.07 -4.01
N GLU A 91 14.17 -10.00 -3.18
CA GLU A 91 15.08 -10.85 -2.41
C GLU A 91 15.54 -11.99 -3.32
N SER A 92 16.85 -12.04 -3.61
CA SER A 92 17.45 -13.21 -4.23
C SER A 92 17.38 -14.35 -3.22
N SER A 93 16.40 -15.24 -3.37
CA SER A 93 16.29 -16.44 -2.54
C SER A 93 17.53 -17.30 -2.82
N LYS A 94 18.47 -17.32 -1.88
CA LYS A 94 19.48 -18.37 -1.84
C LYS A 94 18.76 -19.67 -1.53
N ARG A 95 18.42 -20.46 -2.56
CA ARG A 95 18.14 -21.89 -2.38
C ARG A 95 19.48 -22.55 -2.06
N HIS A 96 19.77 -22.73 -0.78
CA HIS A 96 20.92 -23.51 -0.33
C HIS A 96 20.43 -24.90 0.07
N ASP A 97 19.94 -25.67 -0.89
CA ASP A 97 19.65 -27.09 -0.75
C ASP A 97 20.71 -27.88 -1.54
N TYR A 98 21.80 -28.25 -0.88
CA TYR A 98 22.65 -29.37 -1.28
C TYR A 98 23.31 -29.95 -0.02
N PRO A 99 22.96 -31.18 0.41
CA PRO A 99 23.83 -31.97 1.26
C PRO A 99 24.83 -32.68 0.33
N GLY A 100 26.03 -32.12 0.20
CA GLY A 100 27.08 -32.66 -0.66
C GLY A 100 28.41 -32.65 0.07
N ASP A 101 28.80 -33.83 0.55
CA ASP A 101 30.13 -34.18 1.04
C ASP A 101 31.18 -34.05 -0.09
N GLY A 102 32.41 -33.64 0.23
CA GLY A 102 33.56 -33.82 -0.67
C GLY A 102 34.36 -32.57 -1.09
N ASP A 103 35.45 -32.35 -0.35
CA ASP A 103 36.81 -31.95 -0.78
C ASP A 103 37.09 -30.59 -1.49
N SER A 104 38.19 -29.98 -1.05
CA SER A 104 38.66 -28.63 -1.36
C SER A 104 39.38 -28.55 -2.71
N SER A 105 38.87 -27.71 -3.62
CA SER A 105 39.73 -27.08 -4.63
C SER A 105 39.27 -25.66 -4.98
N ARG A 106 40.25 -24.75 -4.99
CA ARG A 106 40.13 -23.29 -5.06
C ARG A 106 39.51 -22.86 -6.40
N SER A 107 38.37 -22.17 -6.36
CA SER A 107 37.89 -21.33 -7.45
C SER A 107 37.50 -19.93 -6.94
N ILE A 108 38.37 -18.99 -7.31
CA ILE A 108 38.17 -17.56 -7.62
C ILE A 108 37.02 -16.83 -6.91
N GLU A 109 37.40 -15.80 -6.16
CA GLU A 109 36.57 -14.68 -5.70
C GLU A 109 35.55 -14.24 -6.76
N ASN A 110 34.31 -14.65 -6.57
CA ASN A 110 33.16 -13.84 -6.91
C ASN A 110 32.18 -14.03 -5.76
N THR A 111 32.49 -13.39 -4.63
CA THR A 111 31.53 -13.25 -3.53
C THR A 111 30.37 -12.42 -4.06
N TRP A 112 29.42 -13.12 -4.69
CA TRP A 112 28.09 -12.63 -5.01
C TRP A 112 27.52 -12.05 -3.72
N ASN A 113 27.61 -10.73 -3.59
CA ASN A 113 26.67 -9.99 -2.78
C ASN A 113 25.29 -10.50 -3.21
N PRO A 114 24.45 -11.05 -2.31
CA PRO A 114 23.07 -11.37 -2.68
C PRO A 114 22.48 -10.09 -3.25
N GLY A 115 22.34 -10.05 -4.57
CA GLY A 115 22.21 -8.83 -5.33
C GLY A 115 20.86 -8.23 -4.99
N VAL A 116 20.84 -7.24 -4.11
CA VAL A 116 19.64 -6.47 -3.83
C VAL A 116 19.28 -5.75 -5.12
N SER A 117 18.25 -6.24 -5.80
CA SER A 117 17.70 -5.64 -7.01
C SER A 117 16.34 -5.03 -6.70
N TRP A 118 16.00 -3.97 -7.44
CA TRP A 118 14.76 -3.25 -7.27
C TRP A 118 14.03 -3.12 -8.60
N ASP A 119 12.71 -3.25 -8.54
CA ASP A 119 11.83 -2.95 -9.68
C ASP A 119 11.04 -1.68 -9.38
N ILE A 120 10.98 -0.76 -10.34
CA ILE A 120 10.02 0.34 -10.29
C ILE A 120 8.64 -0.21 -10.65
N VAL A 121 7.71 -0.14 -9.71
CA VAL A 121 6.34 -0.68 -9.86
C VAL A 121 5.35 0.43 -10.22
N ALA A 122 5.49 1.64 -9.68
CA ALA A 122 4.58 2.74 -10.00
C ALA A 122 5.25 4.10 -9.84
N VAL A 123 4.66 5.11 -10.47
CA VAL A 123 4.95 6.52 -10.21
C VAL A 123 3.69 7.18 -9.66
N VAL A 124 3.75 7.60 -8.40
CA VAL A 124 2.64 8.27 -7.71
C VAL A 124 2.80 9.77 -7.87
N THR A 125 1.84 10.42 -8.53
CA THR A 125 1.81 11.87 -8.77
C THR A 125 0.77 12.59 -7.92
N LYS A 126 -0.19 11.85 -7.35
CA LYS A 126 -1.26 12.38 -6.51
C LYS A 126 -1.40 11.54 -5.24
N LYS A 127 -1.85 12.19 -4.16
CA LYS A 127 -2.19 11.56 -2.90
C LYS A 127 -3.56 11.99 -2.41
N ILE A 128 -4.19 11.16 -1.60
CA ILE A 128 -5.39 11.50 -0.83
C ILE A 128 -4.95 11.75 0.61
N VAL A 129 -5.09 12.98 1.09
CA VAL A 129 -4.67 13.39 2.43
C VAL A 129 -5.87 13.56 3.33
N PHE A 130 -5.86 12.90 4.48
CA PHE A 130 -6.80 13.06 5.58
C PHE A 130 -6.08 13.72 6.77
N SER A 131 -6.01 15.06 6.76
CA SER A 131 -5.28 15.86 7.75
C SER A 131 -6.17 16.46 8.85
N LYS A 132 -7.49 16.26 8.77
CA LYS A 132 -8.41 16.77 9.80
C LYS A 132 -8.59 15.75 10.91
N ARG A 133 -8.97 16.22 12.10
CA ARG A 133 -9.33 15.36 13.22
C ARG A 133 -10.51 14.45 12.83
N PRO A 134 -10.46 13.15 13.15
CA PRO A 134 -11.57 12.25 12.86
C PRO A 134 -12.86 12.70 13.55
N MET A 135 -13.96 12.76 12.80
CA MET A 135 -15.28 13.11 13.30
C MET A 135 -16.01 11.85 13.76
N PRO A 136 -16.71 11.87 14.91
CA PRO A 136 -17.57 10.76 15.29
C PRO A 136 -18.77 10.67 14.34
N ILE A 137 -19.11 9.46 13.93
CA ILE A 137 -20.35 9.21 13.21
C ILE A 137 -21.49 9.18 14.23
N VAL A 138 -22.29 10.24 14.26
CA VAL A 138 -23.54 10.26 15.02
C VAL A 138 -24.64 9.65 14.16
N ASN A 139 -25.18 8.50 14.58
CA ASN A 139 -26.43 8.03 14.02
C ASN A 139 -27.52 8.99 14.50
N LEU A 140 -27.94 9.94 13.66
CA LEU A 140 -29.19 10.68 13.84
C LEU A 140 -30.37 9.73 13.50
N GLY A 141 -30.46 8.63 14.24
CA GLY A 141 -31.47 7.58 14.13
C GLY A 141 -32.44 7.67 15.29
N GLY A 142 -33.29 8.67 15.25
CA GLY A 142 -34.43 8.82 16.15
C GLY A 142 -35.48 9.64 15.43
N SER A 143 -36.07 9.08 14.37
CA SER A 143 -37.27 9.63 13.77
C SER A 143 -38.31 9.82 14.86
N ALA A 144 -38.66 11.08 15.13
CA ALA A 144 -39.87 11.42 15.85
C ALA A 144 -41.05 10.81 15.08
N GLN A 145 -41.58 9.68 15.57
CA GLN A 145 -42.97 9.34 15.32
C GLN A 145 -43.81 10.37 16.07
N SER A 146 -44.06 11.50 15.39
CA SER A 146 -45.03 12.48 15.78
C SER A 146 -46.42 11.97 15.38
N GLY A 147 -47.26 11.72 16.39
CA GLY A 147 -48.67 12.09 16.34
C GLY A 147 -49.64 11.15 15.61
N LYS A 148 -50.49 10.52 16.44
CA LYS A 148 -51.89 10.15 16.19
C LYS A 148 -52.57 10.91 15.05
N VAL A 149 -53.31 10.18 14.20
CA VAL A 149 -54.80 10.14 14.24
C VAL A 149 -55.22 8.69 14.09
#